data_AF-A0A932GP14-F1
#
_entry.id   AF-A0A932GP14-F1
#
_cell.length_a   1.000
_cell.length_b   1.000
_cell.length_c   1.000
_cell.angle_alpha   90.00
_cell.angle_beta   90.00
_cell.angle_gamma   90.00
#
_symmetry.space_group_name_H-M   'P 1'
#
loop_
_entity.id
_entity.type
_entity.pdbx_description
1 polymer ?
#
loop_
_entity_poly.entity_id
_entity_poly.type
_entity_poly.pdbx_seq_one_letter_code
_entity_poly.pdbx_strand_id
1 'polypeptide(L)'
;MRLPQDVANLLAVAIRDVIWFKQNVSAFLDACGVPKSIMLEVRRMQRDTPTIKIVHHVFDQLAEKGDEGFNVAKRLLTKLYYWNDFHTIPTDRKEQAMVSLKALREAYKRYEAQEDYQKEQERKMHAERAERSRLTKLDHVKLQSFRDEFDCIHALKNRQERGNQFQDLMNKIF
;
A
#
# COMPACT_ATOMS: atom_id res chain seq x y z
N MET A 1 -7.27 -6.75 1.77
CA MET A 1 -7.23 -5.31 1.34
C MET A 1 -8.39 -5.00 0.38
N ARG A 2 -8.82 -3.73 0.21
CA ARG A 2 -9.86 -3.33 -0.77
C ARG A 2 -9.30 -2.25 -1.72
N LEU A 3 -9.71 -2.26 -2.98
CA LEU A 3 -9.45 -1.14 -3.89
C LEU A 3 -10.11 0.14 -3.36
N PRO A 4 -9.47 1.31 -3.50
CA PRO A 4 -10.12 2.59 -3.23
C PRO A 4 -11.43 2.72 -4.00
N GLN A 5 -12.46 3.27 -3.34
CA GLN A 5 -13.83 3.28 -3.88
C GLN A 5 -13.94 4.14 -5.15
N ASP A 6 -13.18 5.22 -5.23
CA ASP A 6 -13.05 6.08 -6.41
C ASP A 6 -12.50 5.30 -7.62
N VAL A 7 -11.44 4.52 -7.42
CA VAL A 7 -10.87 3.65 -8.47
C VAL A 7 -11.85 2.56 -8.87
N ALA A 8 -12.53 1.93 -7.89
CA ALA A 8 -13.54 0.91 -8.16
C ALA A 8 -14.74 1.44 -8.97
N ASN A 9 -15.22 2.65 -8.65
CA ASN A 9 -16.29 3.30 -9.39
C ASN A 9 -15.87 3.60 -10.85
N LEU A 10 -14.68 4.15 -11.04
CA LEU A 10 -14.15 4.44 -12.38
C LEU A 10 -13.93 3.15 -13.18
N LEU A 11 -13.48 2.08 -12.52
CA LEU A 11 -13.31 0.77 -13.14
C LEU A 11 -14.67 0.20 -13.60
N ALA A 12 -15.72 0.32 -12.78
CA ALA A 12 -17.06 -0.11 -13.16
C ALA A 12 -17.63 0.67 -14.35
N VAL A 13 -17.40 1.99 -14.40
CA VAL A 13 -17.79 2.84 -15.53
C VAL A 13 -17.00 2.47 -16.79
N ALA A 14 -15.68 2.29 -16.68
CA ALA A 14 -14.84 1.90 -17.80
C ALA A 14 -15.24 0.51 -18.33
N ILE A 15 -15.57 -0.47 -17.48
CA ILE A 15 -16.07 -1.78 -17.92
C ILE A 15 -17.37 -1.63 -18.70
N ARG A 16 -18.32 -0.80 -18.22
CA ARG A 16 -19.60 -0.54 -18.91
C ARG A 16 -19.37 0.04 -20.30
N ASP A 17 -18.46 1.00 -20.42
CA ASP A 17 -18.28 1.76 -21.67
C ASP A 17 -17.39 1.04 -22.68
N VAL A 18 -16.36 0.32 -22.21
CA VAL A 18 -15.42 -0.42 -23.05
C VAL A 18 -15.97 -1.78 -23.44
N ILE A 19 -16.69 -2.46 -22.55
CA ILE A 19 -17.26 -3.80 -22.79
C ILE A 19 -18.76 -3.65 -23.02
N TRP A 20 -19.11 -3.32 -24.25
CA TRP A 20 -20.47 -2.94 -24.64
C TRP A 20 -21.53 -4.02 -24.34
N PHE A 21 -21.27 -5.26 -24.73
CA PHE A 21 -22.22 -6.35 -24.52
C PHE A 21 -22.10 -6.93 -23.12
N LYS A 22 -23.23 -6.98 -22.39
CA LYS A 22 -23.28 -7.57 -21.04
C LYS A 22 -22.71 -8.99 -20.99
N GLN A 23 -22.96 -9.81 -22.01
CA GLN A 23 -22.41 -11.18 -22.09
C GLN A 23 -20.87 -11.18 -22.06
N ASN A 24 -20.25 -10.22 -22.76
CA ASN A 24 -18.80 -10.06 -22.80
C ASN A 24 -18.26 -9.58 -21.45
N VAL A 25 -19.05 -8.86 -20.65
CA VAL A 25 -18.66 -8.51 -19.28
C VAL A 25 -18.49 -9.77 -18.43
N SER A 26 -19.42 -10.72 -18.49
CA SER A 26 -19.27 -11.99 -17.76
C SER A 26 -18.06 -12.79 -18.23
N ALA A 27 -17.82 -12.86 -19.55
CA ALA A 27 -16.63 -13.54 -20.08
C ALA A 27 -15.34 -12.84 -19.62
N PHE A 28 -15.34 -11.51 -19.58
CA PHE A 28 -14.21 -10.73 -19.08
C PHE A 28 -13.93 -10.99 -17.59
N LEU A 29 -14.97 -10.96 -16.76
CA LEU A 29 -14.86 -11.23 -15.32
C LEU A 29 -14.33 -12.65 -15.06
N ASP A 30 -14.86 -13.65 -15.76
CA ASP A 30 -14.40 -15.04 -15.68
C ASP A 30 -12.92 -15.16 -16.11
N ALA A 31 -12.54 -14.52 -17.21
CA ALA A 31 -11.15 -14.49 -17.71
C ALA A 31 -10.18 -13.72 -16.80
N CYS A 32 -10.66 -12.93 -15.84
CA CYS A 32 -9.83 -12.30 -14.81
C CYS A 32 -9.69 -13.15 -13.54
N GLY A 33 -10.33 -14.33 -13.52
CA GLY A 33 -10.31 -15.26 -12.41
C GLY A 33 -11.25 -14.89 -11.28
N VAL A 34 -12.39 -14.24 -11.59
CA VAL A 34 -13.45 -14.06 -10.59
C VAL A 34 -13.97 -15.45 -10.17
N PRO A 35 -14.04 -15.76 -8.86
CA PRO A 35 -14.49 -17.06 -8.38
C PRO A 35 -15.84 -17.49 -8.95
N LYS A 36 -15.97 -18.79 -9.28
CA LYS A 36 -17.21 -19.37 -9.84
C LYS A 36 -18.45 -19.12 -8.98
N SER A 37 -18.29 -19.07 -7.66
CA SER A 37 -19.37 -18.74 -6.71
C SER A 37 -19.98 -17.37 -6.99
N ILE A 38 -19.13 -16.36 -7.18
CA ILE A 38 -19.55 -14.98 -7.51
C ILE A 38 -20.10 -14.94 -8.94
N MET A 39 -19.48 -15.66 -9.88
CA MET A 39 -19.95 -15.70 -11.27
C MET A 39 -21.37 -16.29 -11.41
N LEU A 40 -21.76 -17.23 -10.56
CA LEU A 40 -23.14 -17.77 -10.54
C LEU A 40 -24.17 -16.68 -10.20
N GLU A 41 -23.85 -15.81 -9.24
CA GLU A 41 -24.70 -14.68 -8.87
C GLU A 41 -24.73 -13.61 -9.95
N VAL A 42 -23.57 -13.28 -10.52
CA VAL A 42 -23.45 -12.35 -11.66
C VAL A 42 -24.35 -12.79 -12.83
N ARG A 43 -24.37 -14.08 -13.15
CA ARG A 43 -25.24 -14.64 -14.20
C ARG A 43 -26.73 -14.49 -13.88
N ARG A 44 -27.12 -14.58 -12.61
CA ARG A 44 -28.51 -14.31 -12.17
C ARG A 44 -28.85 -12.82 -12.30
N MET A 45 -27.92 -11.95 -11.91
CA MET A 45 -28.10 -10.49 -11.93
C MET A 45 -28.10 -9.91 -13.35
N GLN A 46 -27.43 -10.54 -14.31
CA GLN A 46 -27.22 -10.03 -15.66
C GLN A 46 -28.49 -9.67 -16.43
N ARG A 47 -29.62 -10.34 -16.14
CA ARG A 47 -30.90 -10.13 -16.82
C ARG A 47 -31.43 -8.71 -16.56
N ASP A 48 -31.56 -8.34 -15.30
CA ASP A 48 -32.28 -7.12 -14.90
C ASP A 48 -31.37 -6.02 -14.34
N THR A 49 -30.10 -6.36 -14.02
CA THR A 49 -29.20 -5.44 -13.33
C THR A 49 -28.30 -4.69 -14.32
N PRO A 50 -28.10 -3.36 -14.15
CA PRO A 50 -27.11 -2.59 -14.89
C PRO A 50 -25.66 -3.06 -14.63
N THR A 51 -24.79 -2.94 -15.64
CA THR A 51 -23.38 -3.40 -15.57
C THR A 51 -22.61 -2.83 -14.38
N ILE A 52 -22.77 -1.53 -14.09
CA ILE A 52 -22.06 -0.89 -12.96
C ILE A 52 -22.40 -1.58 -11.64
N LYS A 53 -23.69 -1.85 -11.39
CA LYS A 53 -24.14 -2.53 -10.16
C LYS A 53 -23.61 -3.96 -10.07
N ILE A 54 -23.52 -4.66 -11.20
CA ILE A 54 -22.92 -6.00 -11.27
C ILE A 54 -21.45 -5.93 -10.87
N VAL A 55 -20.69 -4.98 -11.42
CA VAL A 55 -19.26 -4.84 -11.10
C VAL A 55 -19.06 -4.47 -9.63
N HIS A 56 -19.88 -3.59 -9.07
CA HIS A 56 -19.82 -3.23 -7.65
C HIS A 56 -20.08 -4.45 -6.75
N HIS A 57 -21.11 -5.24 -7.07
CA HIS A 57 -21.39 -6.50 -6.38
C HIS A 57 -20.18 -7.44 -6.40
N VAL A 58 -19.52 -7.57 -7.56
CA VAL A 58 -18.29 -8.36 -7.67
C VAL A 58 -17.19 -7.82 -6.76
N PHE A 59 -16.98 -6.49 -6.70
CA PHE A 59 -15.96 -5.92 -5.81
C PHE A 59 -16.28 -6.10 -4.33
N ASP A 60 -17.54 -5.98 -3.93
CA ASP A 60 -17.95 -6.20 -2.54
C ASP A 60 -17.70 -7.67 -2.15
N GLN A 61 -18.09 -8.62 -3.00
CA GLN A 61 -17.83 -10.05 -2.80
C GLN A 61 -16.34 -10.42 -2.84
N LEU A 62 -15.53 -9.74 -3.65
CA LEU A 62 -14.08 -9.90 -3.64
C LEU A 62 -13.46 -9.31 -2.37
N ALA A 63 -13.97 -8.20 -1.84
CA ALA A 63 -13.48 -7.60 -0.60
C ALA A 63 -13.66 -8.53 0.61
N GLU A 64 -14.77 -9.28 0.64
CA GLU A 64 -15.03 -10.31 1.67
C GLU A 64 -13.98 -11.44 1.67
N LYS A 65 -13.34 -11.70 0.53
CA LYS A 65 -12.28 -12.72 0.39
C LYS A 65 -10.88 -12.22 0.76
N GLY A 66 -10.74 -10.99 1.27
CA GLY A 66 -9.47 -10.45 1.72
C GLY A 66 -8.44 -10.33 0.59
N ASP A 67 -7.25 -10.88 0.79
CA ASP A 67 -6.11 -10.64 -0.11
C ASP A 67 -6.22 -11.44 -1.43
N GLU A 68 -6.85 -12.62 -1.40
CA GLU A 68 -7.13 -13.37 -2.63
C GLU A 68 -8.08 -12.59 -3.55
N GLY A 69 -9.13 -11.99 -2.99
CA GLY A 69 -10.06 -11.17 -3.74
C GLY A 69 -9.44 -9.86 -4.21
N PHE A 70 -8.54 -9.27 -3.42
CA PHE A 70 -7.76 -8.11 -3.83
C PHE A 70 -6.86 -8.38 -5.04
N ASN A 71 -6.22 -9.56 -5.10
CA ASN A 71 -5.43 -9.96 -6.25
C ASN A 71 -6.27 -10.08 -7.53
N VAL A 72 -7.49 -10.61 -7.44
CA VAL A 72 -8.44 -10.64 -8.56
C VAL A 72 -8.83 -9.22 -8.98
N ALA A 73 -9.11 -8.34 -8.03
CA ALA A 73 -9.46 -6.96 -8.28
C ALA A 73 -8.32 -6.18 -8.97
N LYS A 74 -7.07 -6.40 -8.56
CA LYS A 74 -5.88 -5.88 -9.25
C LYS A 74 -5.78 -6.40 -10.68
N ARG A 75 -6.00 -7.70 -10.92
CA ARG A 75 -6.01 -8.25 -12.30
C ARG A 75 -7.07 -7.61 -13.19
N LEU A 76 -8.28 -7.39 -12.67
CA LEU A 76 -9.34 -6.68 -13.39
C LEU A 76 -8.88 -5.27 -13.80
N LEU A 77 -8.32 -4.54 -12.84
CA LEU A 77 -7.81 -3.19 -13.05
C LEU A 77 -6.67 -3.15 -14.07
N THR A 78 -5.67 -4.03 -13.94
CA THR A 78 -4.53 -4.12 -14.88
C THR A 78 -4.99 -4.49 -16.28
N LYS A 79 -5.87 -5.49 -16.42
CA LYS A 79 -6.36 -5.92 -17.74
C LYS A 79 -7.13 -4.82 -18.45
N LEU A 80 -7.93 -4.05 -17.71
CA LEU A 80 -8.63 -2.91 -18.30
C LEU A 80 -7.70 -1.72 -18.55
N TYR A 81 -6.71 -1.46 -17.69
CA TYR A 81 -5.73 -0.40 -17.89
C TYR A 81 -5.03 -0.53 -19.26
N TYR A 82 -4.63 -1.74 -19.64
CA TYR A 82 -3.99 -2.04 -20.93
C TYR A 82 -4.97 -2.33 -22.07
N TRP A 83 -6.27 -2.11 -21.87
CA TRP A 83 -7.26 -2.33 -22.92
C TRP A 83 -7.09 -1.36 -24.09
N ASN A 84 -7.03 -1.89 -25.31
CA ASN A 84 -6.88 -1.10 -26.53
C ASN A 84 -7.82 -1.53 -27.67
N ASP A 85 -8.69 -2.51 -27.43
CA ASP A 85 -9.65 -2.97 -28.45
C ASP A 85 -10.96 -2.17 -28.37
N PHE A 86 -11.19 -1.31 -29.37
CA PHE A 86 -12.42 -0.52 -29.51
C PHE A 86 -13.25 -0.96 -30.73
N HIS A 87 -12.91 -2.09 -31.38
CA HIS A 87 -13.58 -2.53 -32.60
C HIS A 87 -15.02 -2.98 -32.35
N THR A 88 -15.29 -3.49 -31.16
CA THR A 88 -16.61 -3.99 -30.75
C THR A 88 -17.55 -2.88 -30.25
N ILE A 89 -17.07 -1.63 -30.17
CA ILE A 89 -17.83 -0.49 -29.65
C ILE A 89 -18.43 0.32 -30.81
N PRO A 90 -19.73 0.66 -30.75
CA PRO A 90 -20.38 1.56 -31.70
C PRO A 90 -19.67 2.91 -31.82
N THR A 91 -19.59 3.47 -33.03
CA THR A 91 -18.82 4.70 -33.32
C THR A 91 -19.26 5.90 -32.49
N ASP A 92 -20.57 6.03 -32.22
CA ASP A 92 -21.18 7.07 -31.38
C ASP A 92 -20.76 7.01 -29.90
N ARG A 93 -20.24 5.86 -29.44
CA ARG A 93 -19.82 5.63 -28.05
C ARG A 93 -18.33 5.47 -27.85
N LYS A 94 -17.55 5.40 -28.93
CA LYS A 94 -16.08 5.25 -28.84
C LYS A 94 -15.44 6.37 -28.04
N GLU A 95 -15.87 7.61 -28.26
CA GLU A 95 -15.36 8.77 -27.52
C GLU A 95 -15.62 8.62 -26.01
N GLN A 96 -16.84 8.25 -25.62
CA GLN A 96 -17.19 7.99 -24.23
C GLN A 96 -16.32 6.88 -23.61
N ALA A 97 -16.12 5.77 -24.33
CA ALA A 97 -15.27 4.68 -23.86
C ALA A 97 -13.80 5.12 -23.67
N MET A 98 -13.28 5.93 -24.59
CA MET A 98 -11.93 6.50 -24.48
C MET A 98 -11.81 7.46 -23.28
N VAL A 99 -12.81 8.32 -23.05
CA VAL A 99 -12.84 9.23 -21.91
C VAL A 99 -12.87 8.45 -20.59
N SER A 100 -13.76 7.46 -20.48
CA SER A 100 -13.87 6.62 -19.28
C SER A 100 -12.58 5.84 -19.01
N LEU A 101 -11.95 5.29 -20.06
CA LEU A 101 -10.69 4.57 -19.91
C LEU A 101 -9.53 5.51 -19.53
N LYS A 102 -9.49 6.72 -20.10
CA LYS A 102 -8.49 7.73 -19.73
C LYS A 102 -8.64 8.14 -18.26
N ALA A 103 -9.86 8.39 -17.80
CA ALA A 103 -10.14 8.71 -16.40
C ALA A 103 -9.68 7.60 -15.45
N LEU A 104 -9.94 6.34 -15.80
CA LEU A 104 -9.45 5.19 -15.04
C LEU A 104 -7.91 5.14 -14.98
N ARG A 105 -7.23 5.34 -16.12
CA ARG A 105 -5.76 5.33 -16.20
C ARG A 105 -5.15 6.43 -15.34
N GLU A 106 -5.74 7.63 -15.35
CA GLU A 106 -5.28 8.75 -14.52
C GLU A 106 -5.48 8.48 -13.03
N ALA A 107 -6.64 7.94 -12.63
CA ALA A 107 -6.90 7.57 -11.25
C ALA A 107 -5.96 6.45 -10.78
N TYR A 108 -5.71 5.44 -11.62
CA TYR A 108 -4.78 4.38 -11.30
C TYR A 108 -3.36 4.90 -11.05
N LYS A 109 -2.86 5.79 -11.91
CA LYS A 109 -1.53 6.42 -11.73
C LYS A 109 -1.43 7.20 -10.42
N ARG A 110 -2.50 7.92 -10.03
CA ARG A 110 -2.54 8.65 -8.74
C ARG A 110 -2.50 7.69 -7.56
N TYR A 111 -3.27 6.60 -7.63
CA TYR A 111 -3.30 5.56 -6.61
C TYR A 111 -1.93 4.87 -6.47
N GLU A 112 -1.30 4.50 -7.58
CA GLU A 112 0.04 3.90 -7.59
C GLU A 112 1.08 4.84 -6.98
N ALA A 113 1.07 6.12 -7.37
CA ALA A 113 1.96 7.12 -6.78
C ALA A 113 1.76 7.30 -5.27
N GLN A 114 0.52 7.19 -4.78
CA GLN A 114 0.22 7.23 -3.35
C GLN A 114 0.72 5.99 -2.61
N GLU A 115 0.52 4.78 -3.16
CA GLU A 115 1.07 3.56 -2.57
C GLU A 115 2.59 3.60 -2.49
N ASP A 116 3.25 4.06 -3.55
CA ASP A 116 4.71 4.12 -3.60
C ASP A 116 5.26 5.15 -2.61
N TYR A 117 4.61 6.30 -2.49
CA TYR A 117 4.96 7.30 -1.47
C TYR A 117 4.81 6.72 -0.05
N GLN A 118 3.72 5.99 0.23
CA GLN A 118 3.51 5.36 1.54
C GLN A 118 4.56 4.29 1.85
N LYS A 119 4.86 3.41 0.88
CA LYS A 119 5.90 2.38 1.03
C LYS A 119 7.28 2.99 1.26
N GLU A 120 7.60 4.10 0.58
CA GLU A 120 8.86 4.80 0.76
C GLU A 120 8.97 5.46 2.14
N GLN A 121 7.87 6.06 2.64
CA GLN A 121 7.81 6.59 4.00
C GLN A 121 7.96 5.48 5.05
N GLU A 122 7.28 4.35 4.88
CA GLU A 122 7.43 3.19 5.76
C GLU A 122 8.87 2.66 5.76
N ARG A 123 9.51 2.56 4.59
CA ARG A 123 10.92 2.17 4.48
C ARG A 123 11.85 3.12 5.22
N LYS A 124 11.65 4.45 5.08
CA LYS A 124 12.43 5.46 5.80
C LYS A 124 12.23 5.34 7.32
N MET A 125 10.99 5.23 7.78
CA MET A 125 10.69 5.03 9.21
C MET A 125 11.32 3.74 9.75
N HIS A 126 11.30 2.65 8.98
CA HIS A 126 11.94 1.40 9.36
C HIS A 126 13.47 1.52 9.42
N ALA A 127 14.09 2.21 8.45
CA ALA A 127 15.51 2.48 8.44
C ALA A 127 15.93 3.33 9.65
N GLU A 128 15.19 4.40 9.96
CA GLU A 128 15.43 5.24 11.14
C GLU A 128 15.26 4.45 12.45
N ARG A 129 14.26 3.57 12.56
CA ARG A 129 14.10 2.68 13.72
C ARG A 129 15.27 1.71 13.87
N ALA A 130 15.75 1.13 12.77
CA ALA A 130 16.89 0.23 12.77
C ALA A 130 18.19 0.96 13.14
N GLU A 131 18.37 2.20 12.68
CA GLU A 131 19.51 3.06 13.01
C GLU A 131 19.49 3.48 14.49
N ARG A 132 18.33 3.90 15.02
CA ARG A 132 18.15 4.16 16.46
C ARG A 132 18.41 2.92 17.32
N SER A 133 18.01 1.75 16.85
CA SER A 133 18.27 0.48 17.55
C SER A 133 19.75 0.08 17.53
N ARG A 134 20.53 0.53 16.53
CA ARG A 134 22.00 0.40 16.52
C ARG A 134 22.69 1.38 17.46
N LEU A 135 22.10 2.55 17.71
CA LEU A 135 22.74 3.65 18.43
C LEU A 135 22.77 3.53 19.97
N THR A 136 22.25 2.47 20.59
CA THR A 136 22.42 2.28 22.04
C THR A 136 22.37 0.79 22.42
N LYS A 137 23.44 0.06 22.15
CA LYS A 137 23.93 -0.81 23.24
C LYS A 137 24.64 0.13 24.20
N LEU A 138 23.95 0.51 25.27
CA LEU A 138 24.58 1.14 26.42
C LEU A 138 25.81 0.29 26.74
N ASP A 139 27.00 0.85 26.58
CA ASP A 139 28.22 0.11 26.88
C ASP A 139 28.34 0.05 28.42
N HIS A 140 27.68 -0.95 28.99
CA HIS A 140 27.62 -1.17 30.43
C HIS A 140 29.02 -1.31 31.03
N VAL A 141 30.00 -1.75 30.23
CA VAL A 141 31.41 -1.82 30.64
C VAL A 141 31.98 -0.42 30.80
N LYS A 142 31.72 0.47 29.84
CA LYS A 142 32.19 1.87 29.89
C LYS A 142 31.52 2.68 31.00
N LEU A 143 30.23 2.45 31.26
CA LEU A 143 29.52 3.07 32.39
C LEU A 143 30.03 2.56 33.73
N GLN A 144 30.32 1.26 33.84
CA GLN A 144 30.91 0.68 35.03
C GLN A 144 32.31 1.25 35.27
N SER A 145 33.13 1.40 34.22
CA SER A 145 34.47 1.99 34.36
C SER A 145 34.42 3.42 34.87
N PHE A 146 33.45 4.25 34.43
CA PHE A 146 33.32 5.61 34.97
C PHE A 146 32.90 5.63 36.44
N ARG A 147 32.07 4.66 36.86
CA ARG A 147 31.68 4.51 38.27
C ARG A 147 32.87 4.08 39.13
N ASP A 148 33.63 3.11 38.67
CA ASP A 148 34.81 2.61 39.39
C ASP A 148 35.89 3.72 39.50
N GLU A 149 36.08 4.51 38.44
CA GLU A 149 37.01 5.65 38.40
C GLU A 149 36.54 6.76 39.36
N PHE A 150 35.24 7.06 39.41
CA PHE A 150 34.66 7.99 40.37
C PHE A 150 34.85 7.54 41.84
N ASP A 151 34.56 6.27 42.14
CA ASP A 151 34.68 5.73 43.50
C ASP A 151 36.14 5.77 43.99
N CYS A 152 37.10 5.48 43.09
CA CYS A 152 38.53 5.63 43.37
C CYS A 152 38.90 7.09 43.69
N ILE A 153 38.45 8.04 42.87
CA ILE A 153 38.74 9.47 43.06
C ILE A 153 38.11 9.98 44.36
N HIS A 154 36.87 9.58 44.66
CA HIS A 154 36.16 10.01 45.86
C HIS A 154 36.87 9.57 47.16
N ALA A 155 37.52 8.40 47.15
CA ALA A 155 38.27 7.86 48.28
C ALA A 155 39.60 8.60 48.57
N LEU A 156 40.07 9.46 47.66
CA LEU A 156 41.30 10.23 47.85
C LEU A 156 41.18 11.24 49.00
N LYS A 157 42.11 11.17 49.95
CA LYS A 157 42.19 12.08 51.11
C LYS A 157 42.76 13.45 50.75
N ASN A 158 43.57 13.53 49.70
CA ASN A 158 44.15 14.77 49.21
C ASN A 158 43.13 15.55 48.37
N ARG A 159 42.70 16.72 48.86
CA ARG A 159 41.66 17.54 48.19
C ARG A 159 42.08 18.03 46.81
N GLN A 160 43.34 18.37 46.62
CA GLN A 160 43.82 19.00 45.38
C GLN A 160 43.98 17.95 44.27
N GLU A 161 44.56 16.81 44.62
CA GLU A 161 44.69 15.65 43.73
C GLU A 161 43.31 15.10 43.32
N ARG A 162 42.38 15.01 44.27
CA ARG A 162 41.00 14.62 44.01
C ARG A 162 40.33 15.57 43.01
N GLY A 163 40.49 16.88 43.17
CA GLY A 163 39.91 17.88 42.27
C GLY A 163 40.42 17.75 40.84
N ASN A 164 41.73 17.57 40.67
CA ASN A 164 42.35 17.41 39.35
C ASN A 164 41.84 16.14 38.64
N GLN A 165 41.82 14.99 39.34
CA GLN A 165 41.33 13.74 38.73
C GLN A 165 39.83 13.79 38.45
N PHE A 166 39.04 14.52 39.26
CA PHE A 166 37.62 14.74 38.97
C PHE A 166 37.42 15.55 37.69
N GLN A 167 38.23 16.59 37.50
CA GLN A 167 38.20 17.39 36.28
C GLN A 167 38.54 16.55 35.05
N ASP A 168 39.55 15.68 35.15
CA ASP A 168 39.93 14.75 34.07
C ASP A 168 38.81 13.75 33.76
N LEU A 169 38.14 13.20 34.79
CA LEU A 169 36.98 12.32 34.61
C LEU A 169 35.81 13.06 33.93
N MET A 170 35.53 14.29 34.35
CA MET A 170 34.46 15.11 33.75
C MET A 170 34.75 15.44 32.29
N ASN A 171 36.00 15.76 31.93
CA ASN A 171 36.43 16.01 30.55
C ASN A 171 36.38 14.75 29.65
N LYS A 172 36.37 13.54 30.25
CA LYS A 172 36.17 12.28 29.49
C LYS A 172 34.69 11.96 29.25
N ILE A 173 33.80 12.49 30.08
CA ILE A 173 32.36 12.23 30.03
C ILE A 173 31.64 13.27 29.16
N PHE A 174 32.07 14.53 29.22
CA PHE A 174 31.48 15.68 28.55
C PHE A 174 32.42 16.26 27.49
#